data_AF-A0A8J3RZX2-F1
#
_entry.id   AF-A0A8J3RZX2-F1
#
_cell.length_a   1.000
_cell.length_b   1.000
_cell.length_c   1.000
_cell.angle_alpha   90.00
_cell.angle_beta   90.00
_cell.angle_gamma   90.00
#
_symmetry.space_group_name_H-M   'P 1'
#
loop_
_entity.id
_entity.type
_entity.pdbx_description
1 polymer ?
#
loop_
_entity_poly.entity_id
_entity_poly.type
_entity_poly.pdbx_seq_one_letter_code
_entity_poly.pdbx_strand_id
1 'polypeptide(L)'
;MRPFPRRTLALTASALAAALLATGCSELQEVSQGIDKAQECVQAAGIVTETAAKVAGLVNNPAEMEQALNDGATRLGELADKAANTSLKEAADGVSSTLEGFNVNNANEAVDAAQKVATDSAQWVQQLTNACGGGG
;
A
#
# COMPACT_ATOMS: atom_id res chain seq x y z
N MET A 1 -11.43 57.89 28.55
CA MET A 1 -11.33 56.90 27.46
C MET A 1 -10.38 55.79 27.88
N ARG A 2 -10.90 54.57 28.07
CA ARG A 2 -10.09 53.35 28.24
C ARG A 2 -10.84 52.22 27.51
N PRO A 3 -10.27 51.64 26.44
CA PRO A 3 -10.95 50.61 25.66
C PRO A 3 -10.91 49.26 26.38
N PHE A 4 -12.03 48.54 26.33
CA PHE A 4 -12.20 47.16 26.77
C PHE A 4 -11.27 46.21 25.98
N PRO A 5 -10.56 45.27 26.63
CA PRO A 5 -9.94 44.17 25.92
C PRO A 5 -10.99 43.12 25.54
N ARG A 6 -10.94 42.77 24.27
CA ARG A 6 -11.84 41.88 23.54
C ARG A 6 -11.80 40.45 24.09
N ARG A 7 -12.98 39.82 24.10
CA ARG A 7 -13.18 38.37 24.10
C ARG A 7 -12.23 37.71 23.09
N THR A 8 -11.25 36.97 23.57
CA THR A 8 -10.61 35.89 22.81
C THR A 8 -11.23 34.58 23.26
N LEU A 9 -12.30 34.24 22.55
CA LEU A 9 -12.95 32.94 22.63
C LEU A 9 -11.99 31.88 22.05
N ALA A 10 -11.94 30.76 22.75
CA ALA A 10 -11.22 29.54 22.43
C ALA A 10 -11.14 29.18 20.94
N LEU A 11 -9.92 28.86 20.49
CA LEU A 11 -9.67 27.83 19.50
C LEU A 11 -8.59 26.90 20.04
N THR A 12 -8.99 26.15 21.06
CA THR A 12 -8.48 24.80 21.30
C THR A 12 -8.94 23.89 20.16
N ALA A 13 -8.18 22.84 19.89
CA ALA A 13 -8.46 21.71 18.99
C ALA A 13 -7.90 21.82 17.56
N SER A 14 -6.60 21.54 17.44
CA SER A 14 -6.03 20.77 16.32
C SER A 14 -4.75 20.06 16.80
N ALA A 15 -4.87 19.26 17.87
CA ALA A 15 -3.82 18.38 18.37
C ALA A 15 -4.31 16.94 18.37
N LEU A 16 -4.78 16.45 17.21
CA LEU A 16 -5.31 15.10 17.04
C LEU A 16 -4.81 14.40 15.76
N ALA A 17 -3.77 14.92 15.11
CA ALA A 17 -3.19 14.29 13.92
C ALA A 17 -1.90 13.47 14.19
N ALA A 18 -1.43 13.39 15.44
CA ALA A 18 -0.20 12.68 15.79
C ALA A 18 -0.41 11.34 16.53
N ALA A 19 -1.66 10.94 16.80
CA ALA A 19 -1.95 9.78 17.66
C ALA A 19 -2.13 8.44 16.92
N LEU A 20 -2.10 8.42 15.58
CA LEU A 20 -2.27 7.18 14.78
C LEU A 20 -0.96 6.58 14.26
N LEU A 21 0.19 7.21 14.52
CA LEU A 21 1.52 6.71 14.11
C LEU A 21 2.35 6.15 15.29
N ALA A 22 1.82 6.18 16.52
CA ALA A 22 2.60 5.93 17.73
C ALA A 22 2.33 4.57 18.40
N THR A 23 1.42 3.73 17.90
CA THR A 23 1.16 2.40 18.50
C THR A 23 2.03 1.28 17.92
N GLY A 24 3.12 1.59 17.21
CA GLY A 24 4.00 0.55 16.63
C GLY A 24 5.51 0.81 16.66
N CYS A 25 6.01 1.93 17.21
CA CYS A 25 7.41 2.33 17.04
C CYS A 25 8.04 2.93 18.31
N SER A 26 8.01 2.23 19.44
CA SER A 26 8.64 2.74 20.68
C SER A 26 10.01 2.12 21.01
N GLU A 27 10.52 1.17 20.24
CA GLU A 27 11.72 0.43 20.64
C GLU A 27 12.63 0.04 19.48
N LEU A 28 13.07 0.95 18.60
CA LEU A 28 14.05 0.57 17.58
C LEU A 28 15.12 1.64 17.40
N GLN A 29 16.10 1.59 18.29
CA GLN A 29 17.36 2.32 18.23
C GLN A 29 18.44 1.54 17.42
N GLU A 30 18.04 0.53 16.63
CA GLU A 30 18.84 -0.23 15.63
C GLU A 30 18.60 0.34 14.21
N VAL A 31 18.70 1.66 14.10
CA VAL A 31 17.81 2.57 13.35
C VAL A 31 17.88 2.54 11.81
N SER A 32 18.87 1.98 11.12
CA SER A 32 18.90 2.11 9.63
C SER A 32 18.19 0.97 8.92
N GLN A 33 18.60 -0.28 9.13
CA GLN A 33 18.07 -1.42 8.38
C GLN A 33 16.60 -1.74 8.72
N GLY A 34 16.16 -1.49 9.96
CA GLY A 34 14.77 -1.67 10.35
C GLY A 34 13.82 -0.63 9.73
N ILE A 35 14.31 0.60 9.50
CA ILE A 35 13.54 1.66 8.82
C ILE A 35 13.41 1.33 7.34
N ASP A 36 14.49 0.91 6.67
CA ASP A 36 14.44 0.51 5.25
C ASP A 36 13.44 -0.63 5.06
N LYS A 37 13.52 -1.68 5.89
CA LYS A 37 12.58 -2.80 5.85
C LYS A 37 11.14 -2.32 6.02
N ALA A 38 10.83 -1.55 7.07
CA ALA A 38 9.47 -1.06 7.30
C ALA A 38 8.95 -0.18 6.14
N GLN A 39 9.83 0.61 5.53
CA GLN A 39 9.49 1.45 4.38
C GLN A 39 9.19 0.61 3.14
N GLU A 40 9.97 -0.44 2.86
CA GLU A 40 9.72 -1.39 1.77
C GLU A 40 8.36 -2.08 1.94
N CYS A 41 7.97 -2.42 3.17
CA CYS A 41 6.67 -3.03 3.46
C CYS A 41 5.49 -2.11 3.18
N VAL A 42 5.60 -0.86 3.64
CA VAL A 42 4.58 0.16 3.37
C VAL A 42 4.51 0.45 1.88
N GLN A 43 5.66 0.49 1.19
CA GLN A 43 5.70 0.68 -0.25
C GLN A 43 5.04 -0.49 -1.00
N ALA A 44 5.32 -1.75 -0.61
CA ALA A 44 4.70 -2.93 -1.21
C ALA A 44 3.17 -2.93 -1.04
N ALA A 45 2.69 -2.68 0.18
CA ALA A 45 1.27 -2.57 0.47
C ALA A 45 0.61 -1.39 -0.27
N GLY A 46 1.36 -0.28 -0.41
CA GLY A 46 0.96 0.88 -1.20
C GLY A 46 0.77 0.54 -2.67
N ILE A 47 1.71 -0.17 -3.30
CA ILE A 47 1.61 -0.61 -4.70
C ILE A 47 0.34 -1.43 -4.91
N VAL A 48 0.07 -2.42 -4.05
CA VAL A 48 -1.15 -3.25 -4.14
C VAL A 48 -2.41 -2.41 -4.05
N THR A 49 -2.46 -1.48 -3.10
CA THR A 49 -3.64 -0.63 -2.87
C THR A 49 -3.87 0.32 -4.04
N GLU A 50 -2.80 0.91 -4.60
CA GLU A 50 -2.85 1.76 -5.79
C GLU A 50 -3.31 0.99 -7.02
N THR A 51 -2.78 -0.22 -7.24
CA THR A 51 -3.22 -1.10 -8.33
C THR A 51 -4.69 -1.44 -8.20
N ALA A 52 -5.15 -1.84 -7.01
CA ALA A 52 -6.55 -2.15 -6.75
C ALA A 52 -7.48 -0.95 -7.03
N ALA A 53 -7.10 0.24 -6.57
CA ALA A 53 -7.85 1.47 -6.84
C ALA A 53 -7.90 1.81 -8.33
N LYS A 54 -6.77 1.65 -9.05
CA LYS A 54 -6.67 1.93 -10.48
C LYS A 54 -7.53 0.97 -11.30
N VAL A 55 -7.44 -0.34 -11.07
CA VAL A 55 -8.22 -1.33 -11.83
C VAL A 55 -9.73 -1.22 -11.58
N ALA A 56 -10.15 -0.84 -10.36
CA ALA A 56 -11.58 -0.62 -10.07
C ALA A 56 -12.23 0.45 -10.98
N GLY A 57 -11.45 1.44 -11.44
CA GLY A 57 -11.89 2.47 -12.38
C GLY A 57 -11.89 2.06 -13.85
N LEU A 58 -11.33 0.90 -14.20
CA LEU A 58 -11.00 0.51 -15.57
C LEU A 58 -11.86 -0.64 -16.13
N VAL A 59 -12.96 -1.00 -15.46
CA VAL A 59 -13.84 -2.12 -15.85
C VAL A 59 -14.40 -2.05 -17.29
N ASN A 60 -14.44 -0.85 -17.88
CA ASN A 60 -14.86 -0.65 -19.27
C ASN A 60 -13.69 -0.54 -20.27
N ASN A 61 -12.45 -0.54 -19.79
CA ASN A 61 -11.22 -0.33 -20.56
C ASN A 61 -10.25 -1.51 -20.33
N PRO A 62 -10.46 -2.67 -20.97
CA PRO A 62 -9.67 -3.87 -20.72
C PRO A 62 -8.16 -3.68 -20.97
N ALA A 63 -7.78 -2.97 -22.04
CA ALA A 63 -6.38 -2.71 -22.34
C ALA A 63 -5.68 -1.83 -21.27
N GLU A 64 -6.37 -0.81 -20.76
CA GLU A 64 -5.81 0.01 -19.68
C GLU A 64 -5.76 -0.75 -18.35
N MET A 65 -6.72 -1.66 -18.12
CA MET A 65 -6.70 -2.52 -16.95
C MET A 65 -5.53 -3.50 -16.97
N GLU A 66 -5.31 -4.18 -18.10
CA GLU A 66 -4.17 -5.07 -18.29
C GLU A 66 -2.86 -4.33 -18.05
N GLN A 67 -2.72 -3.12 -18.60
CA GLN A 67 -1.56 -2.27 -18.33
C GLN A 67 -1.45 -1.91 -16.84
N ALA A 68 -2.54 -1.55 -16.16
CA ALA A 68 -2.51 -1.22 -14.74
C ALA A 68 -2.10 -2.40 -13.84
N LEU A 69 -2.52 -3.62 -14.21
CA LEU A 69 -2.13 -4.86 -13.54
C LEU A 69 -0.64 -5.14 -13.74
N ASN A 70 -0.15 -5.07 -14.98
CA ASN A 70 1.26 -5.25 -15.33
C ASN A 70 2.17 -4.18 -14.71
N ASP A 71 1.73 -2.92 -14.66
CA ASP A 71 2.44 -1.83 -13.97
C ASP A 71 2.57 -2.15 -12.47
N GLY A 72 1.50 -2.64 -11.85
CA GLY A 72 1.48 -3.05 -10.44
C GLY A 72 2.42 -4.20 -10.15
N ALA A 73 2.38 -5.24 -11.00
CA ALA A 73 3.27 -6.38 -10.93
C ALA A 73 4.74 -5.96 -11.07
N THR A 74 5.06 -5.20 -12.13
CA THR A 74 6.42 -4.70 -12.37
C THR A 74 6.97 -3.93 -11.17
N ARG A 75 6.17 -3.04 -10.57
CA ARG A 75 6.58 -2.28 -9.37
C ARG A 75 6.82 -3.18 -8.16
N LEU A 76 6.01 -4.22 -7.97
CA LEU A 76 6.21 -5.20 -6.90
C LEU A 76 7.47 -6.05 -7.16
N GLY A 77 7.70 -6.51 -8.39
CA GLY A 77 8.91 -7.25 -8.76
C GLY A 77 10.17 -6.40 -8.59
N GLU A 78 10.16 -5.13 -9.01
CA GLU A 78 11.27 -4.21 -8.77
C GLU A 78 11.54 -3.98 -7.28
N LEU A 79 10.48 -3.90 -6.47
CA LEU A 79 10.61 -3.81 -5.02
C LEU A 79 11.19 -5.11 -4.46
N ALA A 80 10.72 -6.27 -4.93
CA ALA A 80 11.19 -7.57 -4.51
C ALA A 80 12.69 -7.77 -4.82
N ASP A 81 13.15 -7.31 -5.98
CA ASP A 81 14.57 -7.38 -6.37
C ASP A 81 15.47 -6.44 -5.57
N LYS A 82 14.92 -5.34 -5.06
CA LYS A 82 15.64 -4.38 -4.21
C LYS A 82 15.54 -4.74 -2.72
N ALA A 83 14.53 -5.51 -2.33
CA ALA A 83 14.25 -5.85 -0.95
C ALA A 83 15.40 -6.63 -0.32
N ALA A 84 15.97 -6.08 0.75
CA ALA A 84 16.98 -6.80 1.54
C ALA A 84 16.37 -7.97 2.32
N ASN A 85 15.05 -7.97 2.52
CA ASN A 85 14.33 -9.03 3.22
C ASN A 85 13.81 -10.10 2.24
N THR A 86 14.29 -11.33 2.40
CA THR A 86 13.92 -12.45 1.53
C THR A 86 12.44 -12.81 1.61
N SER A 87 11.83 -12.77 2.79
CA SER A 87 10.39 -13.03 2.94
C SER A 87 9.54 -11.99 2.22
N LEU A 88 9.93 -10.72 2.28
CA LEU A 88 9.28 -9.65 1.53
C LEU A 88 9.47 -9.83 0.03
N LYS A 89 10.69 -10.19 -0.42
CA LYS A 89 10.96 -10.54 -1.80
C LYS A 89 10.01 -11.63 -2.29
N GLU A 90 9.95 -12.75 -1.59
CA GLU A 90 9.09 -13.89 -1.96
C GLU A 90 7.60 -13.51 -1.99
N ALA A 91 7.14 -12.74 -1.00
CA ALA A 91 5.75 -12.28 -0.95
C ALA A 91 5.44 -11.31 -2.10
N ALA A 92 6.32 -10.34 -2.37
CA ALA A 92 6.16 -9.38 -3.45
C ALA A 92 6.23 -10.03 -4.83
N ASP A 93 7.15 -10.97 -5.05
CA ASP A 93 7.25 -11.78 -6.27
C ASP A 93 5.98 -12.62 -6.49
N GLY A 94 5.41 -13.21 -5.43
CA GLY A 94 4.17 -13.98 -5.51
C GLY A 94 2.96 -13.13 -5.89
N VAL A 95 2.82 -11.93 -5.32
CA VAL A 95 1.75 -10.99 -5.69
C VAL A 95 1.99 -10.45 -7.10
N SER A 96 3.22 -10.12 -7.45
CA SER A 96 3.60 -9.69 -8.80
C SER A 96 3.19 -10.71 -9.85
N SER A 97 3.59 -11.97 -9.66
CA SER A 97 3.23 -13.07 -10.58
C SER A 97 1.72 -13.29 -10.67
N THR A 98 0.99 -13.09 -9.57
CA THR A 98 -0.48 -13.15 -9.57
C THR A 98 -1.08 -12.03 -10.42
N LEU A 99 -0.54 -10.81 -10.32
CA LEU A 99 -0.99 -9.66 -11.11
C LEU A 99 -0.67 -9.82 -12.61
N GLU A 100 0.52 -10.29 -12.95
CA GLU A 100 0.91 -10.64 -14.34
C GLU A 100 0.05 -11.77 -14.93
N GLY A 101 -0.44 -12.68 -14.09
CA GLY A 101 -1.28 -13.80 -14.52
C GLY A 101 -2.70 -13.42 -14.94
N PHE A 102 -3.14 -12.18 -14.70
CA PHE A 102 -4.44 -11.72 -15.18
C PHE A 102 -4.39 -11.47 -16.68
N ASN A 103 -5.30 -12.12 -17.40
CA ASN A 103 -5.48 -11.93 -18.83
C ASN A 103 -6.80 -11.16 -19.05
N VAL A 104 -6.72 -9.91 -19.53
CA VAL A 104 -7.87 -9.01 -19.64
C VAL A 104 -8.05 -8.52 -21.08
N ASN A 105 -8.75 -9.32 -21.88
CA ASN A 105 -8.97 -9.07 -23.31
C ASN A 105 -10.32 -8.43 -23.62
N ASN A 106 -11.26 -8.47 -22.67
CA ASN A 106 -12.63 -7.98 -22.86
C ASN A 106 -13.24 -7.48 -21.54
N ALA A 107 -14.42 -6.88 -21.63
CA ALA A 107 -15.10 -6.26 -20.49
C ALA A 107 -15.50 -7.28 -19.40
N ASN A 108 -15.84 -8.52 -19.76
CA ASN A 108 -16.16 -9.56 -18.77
C ASN A 108 -14.92 -9.93 -17.96
N GLU A 109 -13.79 -10.19 -18.63
CA GLU A 109 -12.51 -10.46 -17.99
C GLU A 109 -12.04 -9.26 -17.14
N ALA A 110 -12.32 -8.03 -17.58
CA ALA A 110 -12.00 -6.83 -16.82
C ALA A 110 -12.82 -6.74 -15.52
N VAL A 111 -14.12 -7.04 -15.58
CA VAL A 111 -14.98 -7.09 -14.39
C VAL A 111 -14.52 -8.18 -13.43
N ASP A 112 -14.18 -9.37 -13.93
CA ASP A 112 -13.70 -10.49 -13.12
C ASP A 112 -12.35 -10.16 -12.47
N ALA A 113 -11.42 -9.57 -13.22
CA ALA A 113 -10.13 -9.13 -12.71
C ALA A 113 -10.29 -8.04 -11.64
N ALA A 114 -11.14 -7.03 -11.86
CA ALA A 114 -11.40 -5.99 -10.88
C ALA A 114 -12.02 -6.56 -9.59
N GLN A 115 -12.97 -7.49 -9.68
CA GLN A 115 -13.56 -8.14 -8.51
C GLN A 115 -12.52 -8.98 -7.75
N LYS A 116 -11.68 -9.72 -8.47
CA LYS A 116 -10.67 -10.56 -7.86
C LYS A 116 -9.58 -9.74 -7.19
N VAL A 117 -9.05 -8.72 -7.86
CA VAL A 117 -8.09 -7.78 -7.26
C VAL A 117 -8.70 -7.10 -6.04
N ALA A 118 -9.95 -6.63 -6.11
CA ALA A 118 -10.61 -6.01 -4.97
C ALA A 118 -10.73 -6.98 -3.77
N THR A 119 -11.08 -8.24 -4.03
CA THR A 119 -11.24 -9.27 -2.99
C THR A 119 -9.89 -9.67 -2.39
N ASP A 120 -8.90 -9.91 -3.23
CA ASP A 120 -7.62 -10.48 -2.83
C ASP A 120 -6.63 -9.41 -2.35
N SER A 121 -6.83 -8.12 -2.69
CA SER A 121 -5.95 -7.01 -2.29
C SER A 121 -5.69 -6.95 -0.79
N ALA A 122 -6.73 -7.15 0.03
CA ALA A 122 -6.58 -7.17 1.48
C ALA A 122 -5.69 -8.34 1.95
N GLN A 123 -5.82 -9.51 1.31
CA GLN A 123 -4.97 -10.65 1.59
C GLN A 123 -3.53 -10.41 1.14
N TRP A 124 -3.31 -9.81 -0.03
CA TRP A 124 -1.97 -9.47 -0.51
C TRP A 124 -1.29 -8.45 0.40
N VAL A 125 -2.01 -7.41 0.86
CA VAL A 125 -1.49 -6.46 1.86
C VAL A 125 -1.12 -7.17 3.16
N GLN A 126 -1.96 -8.10 3.63
CA GLN A 126 -1.64 -8.90 4.82
C GLN A 126 -0.42 -9.79 4.61
N GLN A 127 -0.28 -10.43 3.45
CA GLN A 127 0.89 -11.26 3.13
C GLN A 127 2.17 -10.42 3.13
N LEU A 128 2.16 -9.26 2.47
CA LEU A 128 3.29 -8.35 2.42
C LEU A 128 3.67 -7.81 3.81
N THR A 129 2.69 -7.41 4.61
CA THR A 129 2.93 -6.90 5.97
C THR A 129 3.39 -7.99 6.94
N ASN A 130 2.85 -9.22 6.83
CA ASN A 130 3.29 -10.35 7.64
C ASN A 130 4.72 -10.80 7.28
N ALA A 131 5.09 -10.78 6.00
CA ALA A 131 6.45 -11.06 5.56
C ALA A 131 7.48 -10.12 6.23
N CYS A 132 7.05 -8.91 6.55
CA CYS A 132 7.88 -7.92 7.24
C CYS A 132 8.04 -8.17 8.75
N GLY A 133 6.97 -8.64 9.41
CA GLY A 133 7.01 -9.00 10.82
C GLY A 133 7.62 -10.39 11.11
N GLY A 134 7.70 -11.26 10.10
CA GLY A 134 8.04 -12.68 10.26
C GLY A 134 9.51 -13.08 10.06
N GLY A 135 10.41 -12.17 9.70
CA GLY A 135 11.82 -12.50 9.38
C GLY A 135 12.82 -11.94 10.39
N GLY A 136 13.36 -12.82 11.24
CA GLY A 136 14.59 -12.64 12.00
C GLY A 136 15.83 -13.10 11.23
#